data_AF-A0A0H5S2Q3-F1
#
_entry.id   AF-A0A0H5S2Q3-F1
#
_cell.length_a   1.000
_cell.length_b   1.000
_cell.length_c   1.000
_cell.angle_alpha   90.00
_cell.angle_beta   90.00
_cell.angle_gamma   90.00
#
_symmetry.space_group_name_H-M   'P 1'
#
loop_
_entity.id
_entity.type
_entity.pdbx_description
1 polymer ?
#
loop_
_entity_poly.entity_id
_entity_poly.type
_entity_poly.pdbx_seq_one_letter_code
_entity_poly.pdbx_strand_id
1 'polypeptide(L)'
;MGSKFPEVWADDEQMSGLMSMIKARDVNPNDYDRKIEFWSDMIAKSCDSERNAIFTIDILKRRFRRGDQLPGSLNVIIQHMLDTGEITTLDDYKTRNQNWLQRGYKSFMGSLWGATNDNQTEYVHLPTVKKHADNMLEFFRSEYAVDDDMLPEIVDSAEFFEECKHLVANKKTYDVTLAELVNRGEVTIGSSKIGEEILKFRDNAAHGPIKWTESDASVHDMRRAMSKLEHEIKRLEIKAKKAEQDARLYIRQGDKNHAAQYLRQKKRALKEIESKDNQYQRLLEMMQQLGRTKQNKQILDVYKAGANAFKATLQRQ
;
A
#
# COMPACT_ATOMS: atom_id res chain seq x y z
N MET A 1 -8.20 26.47 12.71
CA MET A 1 -7.48 25.94 11.53
C MET A 1 -6.24 26.79 11.36
N GLY A 2 -5.07 26.29 11.75
CA GLY A 2 -3.81 27.03 11.61
C GLY A 2 -3.49 27.27 10.13
N SER A 3 -2.92 28.43 9.81
CA SER A 3 -2.47 28.76 8.45
C SER A 3 -1.54 27.65 7.92
N LYS A 4 -1.83 27.11 6.73
CA LYS A 4 -0.94 26.18 6.00
C LYS A 4 0.38 26.81 5.57
N PHE A 5 0.53 28.13 5.75
CA PHE A 5 1.66 28.93 5.30
C PHE A 5 2.40 29.59 6.48
N PRO A 6 3.72 29.81 6.35
CA PRO A 6 4.52 30.47 7.39
C PRO A 6 4.07 31.92 7.62
N GLU A 7 4.43 32.51 8.77
CA GLU A 7 4.03 33.89 9.14
C GLU A 7 4.42 34.93 8.09
N VAL A 8 5.58 34.77 7.45
CA VAL A 8 6.05 35.62 6.35
C VAL A 8 5.06 35.68 5.19
N TRP A 9 4.19 34.68 5.03
CA TRP A 9 3.15 34.67 4.00
C TRP A 9 2.12 35.79 4.18
N ALA A 10 1.94 36.31 5.39
CA ALA A 10 1.05 37.45 5.65
C ALA A 10 1.72 38.80 5.36
N ASP A 11 3.05 38.86 5.29
CA ASP A 11 3.81 40.07 5.01
C ASP A 11 3.79 40.36 3.50
N ASP A 12 3.15 41.46 3.09
CA ASP A 12 3.04 41.85 1.67
C ASP A 12 4.39 42.23 1.06
N GLU A 13 5.25 42.93 1.82
CA GLU A 13 6.52 43.44 1.32
C GLU A 13 7.50 42.29 1.11
N GLN A 14 7.65 41.43 2.12
CA GLN A 14 8.56 40.28 2.03
C GLN A 14 8.14 39.31 0.93
N MET A 15 6.84 39.03 0.81
CA MET A 15 6.37 38.10 -0.21
C MET A 15 6.36 38.69 -1.60
N SER A 16 6.17 40.01 -1.77
CA SER A 16 6.39 40.65 -3.07
C SER A 16 7.82 40.38 -3.56
N GLY A 17 8.80 40.49 -2.66
CA GLY A 17 10.18 40.08 -2.91
C GLY A 17 10.29 38.59 -3.28
N LEU A 18 9.76 37.69 -2.47
CA LEU A 18 9.85 36.24 -2.69
C LEU A 18 9.13 35.74 -3.95
N MET A 19 8.02 36.37 -4.34
CA MET A 19 7.23 36.03 -5.54
C MET A 19 7.87 36.51 -6.84
N SER A 20 8.77 37.49 -6.77
CA SER A 20 9.45 38.05 -7.94
C SER A 20 10.45 37.08 -8.58
N MET A 21 10.89 37.41 -9.80
CA MET A 21 11.95 36.67 -10.48
C MET A 21 13.24 36.70 -9.66
N ILE A 22 13.98 35.59 -9.71
CA ILE A 22 15.31 35.50 -9.12
C ILE A 22 16.34 36.07 -10.11
N LYS A 23 17.25 36.93 -9.63
CA LYS A 23 18.39 37.42 -10.43
C LYS A 23 19.52 36.40 -10.39
N ALA A 24 20.47 36.48 -11.33
CA ALA A 24 21.67 35.64 -11.28
C ALA A 24 22.39 35.82 -9.93
N ARG A 25 22.95 34.73 -9.39
CA ARG A 25 23.59 34.73 -8.07
C ARG A 25 24.73 35.74 -7.96
N ASP A 26 25.50 35.92 -9.04
CA ASP A 26 26.60 36.90 -9.11
C ASP A 26 26.12 38.36 -9.01
N VAL A 27 24.85 38.63 -9.32
CA VAL A 27 24.25 39.97 -9.28
C VAL A 27 23.69 40.28 -7.89
N ASN A 28 23.07 39.29 -7.24
CA ASN A 28 22.53 39.45 -5.90
C ASN A 28 22.50 38.10 -5.15
N PRO A 29 23.60 37.73 -4.47
CA PRO A 29 23.71 36.42 -3.83
C PRO A 29 22.73 36.28 -2.66
N ASN A 30 22.49 37.36 -1.90
CA ASN A 30 21.60 37.32 -0.74
C ASN A 30 20.13 37.09 -1.13
N ASP A 31 19.63 37.76 -2.18
CA ASP A 31 18.25 37.53 -2.68
C ASP A 31 18.13 36.13 -3.30
N TYR A 32 19.17 35.69 -4.02
CA TYR A 32 19.21 34.36 -4.61
C TYR A 32 19.08 33.27 -3.54
N ASP A 33 20.00 33.27 -2.57
CA ASP A 33 20.09 32.24 -1.53
C ASP A 33 18.82 32.26 -0.66
N ARG A 34 18.30 33.44 -0.30
CA ARG A 34 17.03 33.59 0.45
C ARG A 34 15.83 32.98 -0.29
N LYS A 35 15.69 33.22 -1.59
CA LYS A 35 14.59 32.67 -2.39
C LYS A 35 14.72 31.16 -2.56
N ILE A 36 15.95 30.67 -2.76
CA ILE A 36 16.25 29.24 -2.87
C ILE A 36 15.84 28.51 -1.60
N GLU A 37 16.30 28.99 -0.45
CA GLU A 37 15.97 28.40 0.85
C GLU A 37 14.47 28.41 1.10
N PHE A 38 13.82 29.57 0.96
CA PHE A 38 12.39 29.73 1.23
C PHE A 38 11.53 28.80 0.35
N TRP A 39 11.75 28.80 -0.96
CA TRP A 39 10.90 28.04 -1.86
C TRP A 39 11.17 26.54 -1.84
N SER A 40 12.42 26.11 -1.63
CA SER A 40 12.73 24.68 -1.47
C SER A 40 12.06 24.12 -0.20
N ASP A 41 12.14 24.86 0.92
CA ASP A 41 11.44 24.53 2.16
C ASP A 41 9.91 24.50 1.99
N MET A 42 9.34 25.49 1.30
CA MET A 42 7.91 25.52 0.98
C MET A 42 7.47 24.31 0.14
N ILE A 43 8.27 23.90 -0.85
CA ILE A 43 8.01 22.70 -1.66
C ILE A 43 8.04 21.45 -0.78
N ALA A 44 9.06 21.31 0.07
CA ALA A 44 9.18 20.17 1.00
C ALA A 44 7.98 20.08 1.94
N LYS A 45 7.58 21.19 2.58
CA LYS A 45 6.39 21.28 3.45
C LYS A 45 5.10 21.01 2.70
N SER A 46 5.00 21.45 1.44
CA SER A 46 3.84 21.14 0.60
C SER A 46 3.76 19.64 0.29
N CYS A 47 4.88 18.99 -0.03
CA CYS A 47 4.88 17.54 -0.30
C CYS A 47 4.46 16.75 0.94
N ASP A 48 4.94 17.15 2.12
CA ASP A 48 4.61 16.51 3.39
C ASP A 48 3.12 16.69 3.77
N SER A 49 2.62 17.92 3.76
CA SER A 49 1.23 18.22 4.15
C SER A 49 0.20 17.60 3.21
N GLU A 50 0.54 17.50 1.92
CA GLU A 50 -0.31 16.89 0.91
C GLU A 50 -0.12 15.37 0.83
N ARG A 51 0.80 14.78 1.62
CA ARG A 51 1.18 13.35 1.59
C ARG A 51 1.51 12.84 0.19
N ASN A 52 2.07 13.73 -0.63
CA ASN A 52 2.31 13.48 -2.04
C ASN A 52 3.73 13.92 -2.37
N ALA A 53 4.58 12.95 -2.67
CA ALA A 53 5.97 13.19 -3.03
C ALA A 53 6.14 13.61 -4.50
N ILE A 54 5.07 13.57 -5.30
CA ILE A 54 5.11 13.84 -6.74
C ILE A 54 4.40 15.16 -7.04
N PHE A 55 5.04 16.02 -7.83
CA PHE A 55 4.50 17.31 -8.21
C PHE A 55 4.93 17.74 -9.62
N THR A 56 4.20 18.71 -10.18
CA THR A 56 4.59 19.46 -11.38
C THR A 56 4.73 20.94 -11.03
N ILE A 57 5.39 21.72 -11.89
CA ILE A 57 5.47 23.18 -11.75
C ILE A 57 4.07 23.80 -11.63
N ASP A 58 3.09 23.30 -12.38
CA ASP A 58 1.74 23.86 -12.38
C ASP A 58 0.94 23.51 -11.12
N ILE A 59 1.23 22.36 -10.49
CA ILE A 59 0.73 22.07 -9.15
C ILE A 59 1.30 23.09 -8.16
N LEU A 60 2.60 23.36 -8.21
CA LEU A 60 3.24 24.34 -7.31
C LEU A 60 2.70 25.76 -7.53
N LYS A 61 2.55 26.20 -8.79
CA LYS A 61 1.93 27.51 -9.12
C LYS A 61 0.54 27.64 -8.53
N ARG A 62 -0.30 26.60 -8.64
CA ARG A 62 -1.65 26.62 -8.07
C ARG A 62 -1.63 26.67 -6.54
N ARG A 63 -0.75 25.89 -5.90
CA ARG A 63 -0.63 25.82 -4.44
C ARG A 63 -0.06 27.10 -3.83
N PHE A 64 0.91 27.72 -4.50
CA PHE A 64 1.63 28.89 -4.01
C PHE A 64 1.13 30.20 -4.62
N ARG A 65 -0.07 30.21 -5.20
CA ARG A 65 -0.70 31.43 -5.68
C ARG A 65 -1.10 32.33 -4.51
N ARG A 66 -0.73 33.60 -4.59
CA ARG A 66 -1.18 34.64 -3.64
C ARG A 66 -1.91 35.74 -4.41
N GLY A 67 -3.23 35.77 -4.30
CA GLY A 67 -4.06 36.65 -5.14
C GLY A 67 -3.84 36.33 -6.62
N ASP A 68 -3.33 37.28 -7.39
CA ASP A 68 -2.95 37.09 -8.79
C ASP A 68 -1.45 36.85 -9.01
N GLN A 69 -0.65 36.81 -7.94
CA GLN A 69 0.79 36.55 -8.03
C GLN A 69 1.08 35.04 -8.02
N LEU A 70 2.01 34.64 -8.88
CA LEU A 70 2.62 33.32 -8.92
C LEU A 70 4.12 33.46 -8.62
N PRO A 71 4.76 32.46 -7.98
CA PRO A 71 6.20 32.54 -7.74
C PRO A 71 6.96 32.45 -9.06
N GLY A 72 7.62 33.54 -9.46
CA GLY A 72 8.36 33.64 -10.72
C GLY A 72 9.65 32.81 -10.75
N SER A 73 10.16 32.42 -9.58
CA SER A 73 11.45 31.74 -9.42
C SER A 73 11.39 30.21 -9.57
N LEU A 74 10.21 29.58 -9.65
CA LEU A 74 10.04 28.11 -9.52
C LEU A 74 10.96 27.28 -10.42
N ASN A 75 11.21 27.71 -11.66
CA ASN A 75 12.10 26.97 -12.56
C ASN A 75 13.54 26.91 -12.04
N VAL A 76 14.03 28.01 -11.47
CA VAL A 76 15.39 28.08 -10.89
C VAL A 76 15.45 27.28 -9.60
N ILE A 77 14.39 27.31 -8.78
CA ILE A 77 14.28 26.49 -7.57
C ILE A 77 14.34 25.00 -7.92
N ILE A 78 13.56 24.57 -8.92
CA ILE A 78 13.54 23.16 -9.37
C ILE A 78 14.90 22.74 -9.91
N GLN A 79 15.54 23.58 -10.72
CA GLN A 79 16.89 23.28 -11.21
C GLN A 79 17.87 23.12 -10.05
N HIS A 80 17.84 24.04 -9.08
CA HIS A 80 18.66 23.92 -7.87
C HIS A 80 18.39 22.62 -7.11
N MET A 81 17.12 22.27 -6.87
CA MET A 81 16.76 21.02 -6.17
C MET A 81 17.16 19.75 -6.96
N LEU A 82 17.20 19.81 -8.29
CA LEU A 82 17.75 18.73 -9.13
C LEU A 82 19.26 18.62 -8.94
N ASP A 83 19.97 19.76 -8.96
CA ASP A 83 21.42 19.82 -8.81
C ASP A 83 21.88 19.38 -7.41
N THR A 84 21.12 19.69 -6.36
CA THR A 84 21.37 19.21 -4.99
C THR A 84 20.93 17.77 -4.75
N GLY A 85 20.18 17.17 -5.68
CA GLY A 85 19.67 15.81 -5.57
C GLY A 85 18.52 15.65 -4.56
N GLU A 86 17.83 16.75 -4.20
CA GLU A 86 16.61 16.70 -3.40
C GLU A 86 15.42 16.19 -4.21
N ILE A 87 15.42 16.47 -5.51
CA ILE A 87 14.41 15.95 -6.45
C ILE A 87 15.06 15.25 -7.64
N THR A 88 14.26 14.46 -8.34
CA THR A 88 14.59 13.90 -9.65
C THR A 88 13.34 13.86 -10.52
N THR A 89 13.49 13.77 -11.84
CA THR A 89 12.32 13.52 -12.69
C THR A 89 11.74 12.14 -12.37
N LEU A 90 10.43 11.98 -12.54
CA LEU A 90 9.77 10.70 -12.36
C LEU A 90 10.31 9.64 -13.34
N ASP A 91 10.66 10.03 -14.56
CA ASP A 91 11.20 9.10 -15.56
C ASP A 91 12.63 8.66 -15.23
N ASP A 92 13.47 9.55 -14.72
CA ASP A 92 14.78 9.16 -14.20
C ASP A 92 14.66 8.24 -12.98
N TYR A 93 13.71 8.54 -12.08
CA TYR A 93 13.42 7.68 -10.93
C TYR A 93 13.03 6.28 -11.40
N LYS A 94 12.08 6.16 -12.34
CA LYS A 94 11.67 4.88 -12.92
C LYS A 94 12.85 4.15 -13.55
N THR A 95 13.67 4.87 -14.32
CA THR A 95 14.83 4.30 -15.04
C THR A 95 15.85 3.70 -14.08
N ARG A 96 16.20 4.42 -13.01
CA ARG A 96 17.11 3.92 -11.96
C ARG A 96 16.57 2.68 -11.26
N ASN A 97 15.25 2.59 -11.13
CA ASN A 97 14.56 1.48 -10.48
C ASN A 97 14.17 0.35 -11.46
N GLN A 98 14.67 0.34 -12.71
CA GLN A 98 14.36 -0.71 -13.68
C GLN A 98 14.80 -2.12 -13.25
N ASN A 99 15.83 -2.24 -12.41
CA ASN A 99 16.25 -3.55 -11.87
C ASN A 99 15.23 -4.15 -10.88
N TRP A 100 14.48 -3.30 -10.17
CA TRP A 100 13.28 -3.71 -9.43
C TRP A 100 12.15 -4.09 -10.40
N LEU A 101 11.95 -3.30 -11.45
CA LEU A 101 10.92 -3.54 -12.48
C LEU A 101 11.13 -4.84 -13.30
N GLN A 102 12.38 -5.25 -13.53
CA GLN A 102 12.71 -6.46 -14.30
C GLN A 102 12.53 -7.79 -13.53
N ARG A 103 12.59 -7.80 -12.19
CA ARG A 103 12.59 -9.05 -11.40
C ARG A 103 11.21 -9.60 -11.05
N GLY A 104 10.14 -8.81 -11.20
CA GLY A 104 8.76 -9.27 -10.95
C GLY A 104 7.63 -8.44 -11.58
N TYR A 105 7.94 -7.38 -12.33
CA TYR A 105 6.99 -6.28 -12.60
C TYR A 105 6.79 -5.95 -14.09
N LYS A 106 7.15 -6.83 -15.03
CA LYS A 106 6.90 -6.59 -16.46
C LYS A 106 5.41 -6.42 -16.80
N SER A 107 4.50 -7.03 -16.03
CA SER A 107 3.04 -6.92 -16.25
C SER A 107 2.42 -5.68 -15.57
N PHE A 108 3.09 -5.11 -14.57
CA PHE A 108 2.64 -3.96 -13.77
C PHE A 108 2.70 -2.64 -14.55
N MET A 109 3.73 -2.45 -15.37
CA MET A 109 4.01 -1.12 -15.94
C MET A 109 3.13 -0.71 -17.14
N GLY A 110 2.43 -1.65 -17.77
CA GLY A 110 1.52 -1.33 -18.87
C GLY A 110 0.26 -0.60 -18.43
N SER A 111 -0.21 -0.80 -17.19
CA SER A 111 -1.48 -0.23 -16.68
C SER A 111 -1.31 0.78 -15.54
N LEU A 112 -0.23 0.72 -14.74
CA LEU A 112 -0.07 1.58 -13.56
C LEU A 112 0.65 2.89 -13.82
N TRP A 113 1.50 2.93 -14.83
CA TRP A 113 2.17 4.15 -15.30
C TRP A 113 1.57 4.65 -16.60
N GLY A 114 0.26 4.41 -16.78
CA GLY A 114 -0.48 4.65 -18.02
C GLY A 114 -0.02 5.90 -18.75
N ALA A 115 0.04 5.83 -20.08
CA ALA A 115 0.49 6.91 -20.95
C ALA A 115 -0.16 8.23 -20.51
N THR A 116 0.60 9.06 -19.80
CA THR A 116 0.16 10.40 -19.46
C THR A 116 0.32 11.19 -20.74
N ASN A 117 -0.80 11.52 -21.39
CA ASN A 117 -0.86 12.52 -22.45
C ASN A 117 -0.61 13.95 -21.92
N ASP A 118 0.02 14.08 -20.75
CA ASP A 118 0.31 15.36 -20.13
C ASP A 118 1.75 15.73 -20.47
N ASN A 119 1.93 16.82 -21.22
CA ASN A 119 3.23 17.33 -21.66
C ASN A 119 4.11 17.86 -20.50
N GLN A 120 3.71 17.63 -19.25
CA GLN A 120 4.33 18.24 -18.07
C GLN A 120 5.27 17.26 -17.37
N THR A 121 6.48 17.74 -17.12
CA THR A 121 7.47 17.00 -16.32
C THR A 121 7.00 16.83 -14.88
N GLU A 122 6.87 15.58 -14.44
CA GLU A 122 6.65 15.21 -13.04
C GLU A 122 8.00 15.07 -12.32
N TYR A 123 8.06 15.62 -11.11
CA TYR A 123 9.23 15.55 -10.22
C TYR A 123 8.87 14.75 -8.97
N VAL A 124 9.87 14.02 -8.44
CA VAL A 124 9.77 13.23 -7.22
C VAL A 124 10.64 13.87 -6.15
N HIS A 125 10.04 14.24 -5.01
CA HIS A 125 10.75 14.77 -3.85
C HIS A 125 11.30 13.63 -2.98
N LEU A 126 12.60 13.36 -3.10
CA LEU A 126 13.25 12.21 -2.48
C LEU A 126 13.19 12.21 -0.95
N PRO A 127 13.36 13.34 -0.24
CA PRO A 127 13.20 13.37 1.21
C PRO A 127 11.80 12.94 1.68
N THR A 128 10.74 13.36 0.97
CA THR A 128 9.36 12.95 1.30
C THR A 128 9.15 11.47 1.02
N VAL A 129 9.68 10.92 -0.08
CA VAL A 129 9.64 9.48 -0.36
C VAL A 129 10.28 8.69 0.79
N LYS A 130 11.45 9.14 1.26
CA LYS A 130 12.16 8.49 2.38
C LYS A 130 11.33 8.50 3.66
N LYS A 131 10.74 9.65 4.00
CA LYS A 131 9.86 9.81 5.17
C LYS A 131 8.62 8.91 5.06
N HIS A 132 7.98 8.87 3.90
CA HIS A 132 6.82 8.00 3.68
C HIS A 132 7.19 6.52 3.77
N ALA A 133 8.38 6.12 3.30
CA ALA A 133 8.86 4.76 3.42
C ALA A 133 9.03 4.36 4.90
N ASP A 134 9.63 5.24 5.71
CA ASP A 134 9.79 5.02 7.15
C ASP A 134 8.41 4.86 7.83
N ASN A 135 7.48 5.76 7.55
CA ASN A 135 6.12 5.70 8.10
C ASN A 135 5.35 4.43 7.69
N MET A 136 5.45 4.02 6.41
CA MET A 136 4.80 2.80 5.92
C MET A 136 5.40 1.54 6.58
N LEU A 137 6.71 1.53 6.80
CA LEU A 137 7.39 0.42 7.48
C LEU A 137 7.03 0.36 8.97
N GLU A 138 6.93 1.52 9.63
CA GLU A 138 6.46 1.61 11.02
C GLU A 138 5.02 1.14 11.16
N PHE A 139 4.13 1.60 10.27
CA PHE A 139 2.73 1.16 10.23
C PHE A 139 2.62 -0.36 10.03
N PHE A 140 3.38 -0.92 9.10
CA PHE A 140 3.44 -2.37 8.91
C PHE A 140 3.86 -3.07 10.23
N ARG A 141 4.91 -2.58 10.89
CA ARG A 141 5.39 -3.15 12.16
C ARG A 141 4.40 -3.00 13.30
N SER A 142 3.61 -1.93 13.37
CA SER A 142 2.64 -1.74 14.45
C SER A 142 1.38 -2.58 14.26
N GLU A 143 0.86 -2.66 13.03
CA GLU A 143 -0.42 -3.34 12.77
C GLU A 143 -0.27 -4.84 12.54
N TYR A 144 0.85 -5.27 11.96
CA TYR A 144 1.02 -6.68 11.54
C TYR A 144 1.93 -7.49 12.47
N ALA A 145 2.79 -6.88 13.29
CA ALA A 145 3.72 -7.62 14.14
C ALA A 145 3.11 -8.16 15.45
N VAL A 146 1.78 -8.16 15.60
CA VAL A 146 1.09 -8.45 16.86
C VAL A 146 0.79 -9.94 17.07
N ASP A 147 0.78 -10.76 16.01
CA ASP A 147 0.43 -12.19 16.12
C ASP A 147 1.59 -13.12 15.72
N ASP A 148 2.16 -13.81 16.72
CA ASP A 148 3.35 -14.69 16.64
C ASP A 148 3.14 -15.96 15.77
N ASP A 149 1.90 -16.28 15.40
CA ASP A 149 1.53 -17.56 14.78
C ASP A 149 1.31 -17.53 13.26
N MET A 150 1.28 -16.35 12.63
CA MET A 150 0.93 -16.22 11.21
C MET A 150 1.87 -15.28 10.47
N LEU A 151 3.01 -15.78 9.95
CA LEU A 151 3.93 -15.14 8.97
C LEU A 151 3.52 -13.70 8.56
N PRO A 152 3.69 -12.70 9.45
CA PRO A 152 3.03 -11.40 9.29
C PRO A 152 3.65 -10.59 8.14
N GLU A 153 4.83 -11.02 7.69
CA GLU A 153 5.61 -10.45 6.61
C GLU A 153 4.92 -10.44 5.23
N ILE A 154 3.89 -11.25 4.99
CA ILE A 154 3.24 -11.39 3.67
C ILE A 154 1.90 -10.65 3.62
N VAL A 155 1.79 -9.62 2.78
CA VAL A 155 0.59 -8.77 2.66
C VAL A 155 0.19 -8.59 1.20
N ASP A 156 -1.11 -8.51 0.91
CA ASP A 156 -1.59 -8.10 -0.41
C ASP A 156 -1.31 -6.61 -0.64
N SER A 157 -0.71 -6.26 -1.78
CA SER A 157 -0.32 -4.86 -2.03
C SER A 157 -1.53 -3.92 -2.18
N ALA A 158 -2.64 -4.40 -2.74
CA ALA A 158 -3.82 -3.56 -2.92
C ALA A 158 -4.49 -3.28 -1.57
N GLU A 159 -4.60 -4.30 -0.72
CA GLU A 159 -5.12 -4.15 0.65
C GLU A 159 -4.20 -3.22 1.47
N PHE A 160 -2.89 -3.42 1.40
CA PHE A 160 -1.93 -2.57 2.11
C PHE A 160 -1.98 -1.10 1.65
N PHE A 161 -2.19 -0.86 0.36
CA PHE A 161 -2.38 0.50 -0.16
C PHE A 161 -3.63 1.17 0.42
N GLU A 162 -4.75 0.44 0.49
CA GLU A 162 -6.00 0.95 1.07
C GLU A 162 -5.80 1.38 2.53
N GLU A 163 -5.08 0.59 3.32
CA GLU A 163 -4.73 0.91 4.70
C GLU A 163 -3.77 2.10 4.81
N CYS A 164 -2.82 2.22 3.88
CA CYS A 164 -1.84 3.30 3.86
C CYS A 164 -2.36 4.65 3.30
N LYS A 165 -3.64 4.78 2.93
CA LYS A 165 -4.20 6.04 2.38
C LYS A 165 -4.09 7.25 3.32
N HIS A 166 -3.96 7.01 4.62
CA HIS A 166 -3.73 8.06 5.61
C HIS A 166 -2.27 8.54 5.63
N LEU A 167 -1.33 7.77 5.08
CA LEU A 167 0.11 8.06 4.99
C LEU A 167 0.52 8.62 3.63
N VAL A 168 -0.06 8.10 2.54
CA VAL A 168 0.22 8.49 1.16
C VAL A 168 -1.04 8.87 0.41
N ALA A 169 -0.97 9.92 -0.42
CA ALA A 169 -2.15 10.53 -1.03
C ALA A 169 -2.73 9.76 -2.21
N ASN A 170 -1.89 9.04 -2.97
CA ASN A 170 -2.28 8.40 -4.22
C ASN A 170 -1.37 7.21 -4.56
N LYS A 171 -1.82 6.41 -5.53
CA LYS A 171 -1.11 5.20 -5.99
C LYS A 171 0.29 5.52 -6.53
N LYS A 172 0.47 6.60 -7.29
CA LYS A 172 1.82 6.99 -7.78
C LYS A 172 2.81 7.23 -6.61
N THR A 173 2.37 7.91 -5.55
CA THR A 173 3.18 8.16 -4.34
C THR A 173 3.45 6.87 -3.59
N TYR A 174 2.46 5.99 -3.48
CA TYR A 174 2.63 4.66 -2.90
C TYR A 174 3.69 3.87 -3.68
N ASP A 175 3.65 3.88 -5.01
CA ASP A 175 4.57 3.11 -5.85
C ASP A 175 6.02 3.58 -5.74
N VAL A 176 6.27 4.89 -5.72
CA VAL A 176 7.64 5.42 -5.50
C VAL A 176 8.13 5.16 -4.07
N THR A 177 7.23 5.19 -3.09
CA THR A 177 7.55 4.85 -1.70
C THR A 177 7.89 3.38 -1.55
N LEU A 178 7.15 2.50 -2.24
CA LEU A 178 7.41 1.07 -2.23
C LEU A 178 8.73 0.73 -2.93
N ALA A 179 9.05 1.41 -4.04
CA ALA A 179 10.35 1.28 -4.71
C ALA A 179 11.51 1.63 -3.78
N GLU A 180 11.37 2.68 -2.97
CA GLU A 180 12.36 3.04 -1.95
C GLU A 180 12.55 1.94 -0.90
N LEU A 181 11.46 1.35 -0.39
CA LEU A 181 11.53 0.21 0.54
C LEU A 181 12.25 -1.00 -0.07
N VAL A 182 12.01 -1.28 -1.35
CA VAL A 182 12.70 -2.35 -2.07
C VAL A 182 14.19 -2.05 -2.24
N ASN A 183 14.57 -0.81 -2.56
CA ASN A 183 15.98 -0.42 -2.69
C ASN A 183 16.74 -0.56 -1.36
N ARG A 184 16.08 -0.28 -0.24
CA ARG A 184 16.61 -0.53 1.11
C ARG A 184 16.65 -2.02 1.47
N GLY A 185 15.98 -2.85 0.67
CA GLY A 185 15.82 -4.28 0.89
C GLY A 185 14.87 -4.62 2.03
N GLU A 186 14.04 -3.67 2.47
CA GLU A 186 13.03 -3.87 3.53
C GLU A 186 11.81 -4.64 3.02
N VAL A 187 11.58 -4.64 1.71
CA VAL A 187 10.48 -5.35 1.06
C VAL A 187 10.97 -6.04 -0.20
N THR A 188 10.45 -7.23 -0.50
CA THR A 188 10.44 -7.80 -1.85
C THR A 188 9.00 -7.97 -2.31
N ILE A 189 8.78 -7.84 -3.62
CA ILE A 189 7.47 -8.00 -4.23
C ILE A 189 7.44 -9.32 -4.99
N GLY A 190 6.35 -10.04 -4.85
CA GLY A 190 6.04 -11.24 -5.60
C GLY A 190 4.65 -11.17 -6.22
N SER A 191 4.26 -12.27 -6.86
CA SER A 191 2.95 -12.41 -7.48
C SER A 191 2.30 -13.72 -7.05
N SER A 192 0.99 -13.69 -6.82
CA SER A 192 0.18 -14.89 -6.74
C SER A 192 0.06 -15.56 -8.11
N LYS A 193 -0.46 -16.79 -8.15
CA LYS A 193 -0.69 -17.50 -9.42
C LYS A 193 -1.72 -16.84 -10.33
N ILE A 194 -2.59 -16.03 -9.76
CA ILE A 194 -3.62 -15.27 -10.49
C ILE A 194 -3.19 -13.84 -10.78
N GLY A 195 -1.92 -13.50 -10.51
CA GLY A 195 -1.32 -12.21 -10.81
C GLY A 195 -1.58 -11.11 -9.77
N GLU A 196 -2.10 -11.46 -8.58
CA GLU A 196 -2.21 -10.50 -7.47
C GLU A 196 -0.82 -10.17 -6.91
N GLU A 197 -0.66 -8.93 -6.49
CA GLU A 197 0.62 -8.40 -6.02
C GLU A 197 0.81 -8.64 -4.54
N ILE A 198 1.93 -9.22 -4.18
CA ILE A 198 2.19 -9.62 -2.80
C ILE A 198 3.47 -8.96 -2.31
N LEU A 199 3.39 -8.29 -1.17
CA LEU A 199 4.51 -7.71 -0.46
C LEU A 199 5.02 -8.71 0.55
N LYS A 200 6.34 -8.91 0.57
CA LYS A 200 7.04 -9.64 1.63
C LYS A 200 8.02 -8.71 2.31
N PHE A 201 7.68 -8.30 3.52
CA PHE A 201 8.51 -7.45 4.37
C PHE A 201 9.67 -8.24 4.98
N ARG A 202 10.74 -7.54 5.37
CA ARG A 202 11.89 -8.14 6.04
C ARG A 202 11.49 -8.63 7.42
N ASP A 203 11.83 -9.88 7.71
CA ASP A 203 11.87 -10.40 9.07
C ASP A 203 13.12 -9.88 9.80
N ASN A 204 12.94 -9.28 10.98
CA ASN A 204 14.05 -8.79 11.80
C ASN A 204 15.04 -9.90 12.19
N ALA A 205 14.62 -11.16 12.20
CA ALA A 205 15.50 -12.30 12.52
C ALA A 205 16.37 -12.76 11.33
N ALA A 206 16.00 -12.44 10.10
CA ALA A 206 16.65 -12.98 8.90
C ALA A 206 17.87 -12.13 8.48
N HIS A 207 19.02 -12.79 8.32
CA HIS A 207 20.23 -12.16 7.80
C HIS A 207 20.35 -12.40 6.29
N GLY A 208 20.51 -11.32 5.51
CA GLY A 208 20.70 -11.36 4.06
C GLY A 208 19.50 -10.86 3.24
N PRO A 209 19.60 -10.87 1.90
CA PRO A 209 18.56 -10.34 1.03
C PRO A 209 17.28 -11.18 1.12
N ILE A 210 16.13 -10.51 1.22
CA ILE A 210 14.82 -11.17 1.20
C ILE A 210 14.66 -11.88 -0.15
N LYS A 211 14.30 -13.16 -0.13
CA LYS A 211 13.99 -13.94 -1.32
C LYS A 211 12.50 -14.24 -1.37
N TRP A 212 11.91 -13.98 -2.54
CA TRP A 212 10.59 -14.45 -2.89
C TRP A 212 10.65 -15.93 -3.30
N THR A 213 9.66 -16.70 -2.86
CA THR A 213 9.54 -18.14 -3.13
C THR A 213 8.11 -18.52 -3.49
N GLU A 214 7.90 -19.66 -4.18
CA GLU A 214 6.55 -20.21 -4.46
C GLU A 214 5.75 -20.49 -3.17
N SER A 215 6.51 -20.72 -2.13
CA SER A 215 6.12 -20.92 -0.75
C SER A 215 5.34 -19.70 -0.23
N ASP A 216 5.87 -18.50 -0.44
CA ASP A 216 5.26 -17.22 -0.05
C ASP A 216 3.91 -16.98 -0.78
N ALA A 217 3.86 -17.30 -2.08
CA ALA A 217 2.61 -17.20 -2.87
C ALA A 217 1.51 -18.12 -2.30
N SER A 218 1.89 -19.31 -1.82
CA SER A 218 0.93 -20.26 -1.24
C SER A 218 0.36 -19.76 0.09
N VAL A 219 1.14 -19.03 0.89
CA VAL A 219 0.68 -18.42 2.15
C VAL A 219 -0.39 -17.36 1.89
N HIS A 220 -0.18 -16.50 0.90
CA HIS A 220 -1.19 -15.53 0.47
C HIS A 220 -2.46 -16.21 -0.04
N ASP A 221 -2.31 -17.21 -0.92
CA ASP A 221 -3.46 -17.98 -1.44
C ASP A 221 -4.28 -18.64 -0.30
N MET A 222 -3.60 -19.16 0.74
CA MET A 222 -4.24 -19.73 1.92
C MET A 222 -5.00 -18.69 2.74
N ARG A 223 -4.38 -17.54 3.04
CA ARG A 223 -5.07 -16.43 3.74
C ARG A 223 -6.32 -15.99 3.00
N ARG A 224 -6.21 -15.80 1.69
CA ARG A 224 -7.33 -15.43 0.83
C ARG A 224 -8.46 -16.47 0.85
N ALA A 225 -8.11 -17.76 0.84
CA ALA A 225 -9.10 -18.84 0.97
C ALA A 225 -9.78 -18.83 2.34
N MET A 226 -9.03 -18.61 3.41
CA MET A 226 -9.56 -18.48 4.78
C MET A 226 -10.53 -17.30 4.90
N SER A 227 -10.16 -16.11 4.41
CA SER A 227 -11.05 -14.94 4.41
C SER A 227 -12.34 -15.21 3.63
N LYS A 228 -12.28 -15.92 2.49
CA LYS A 228 -13.49 -16.32 1.75
C LYS A 228 -14.38 -17.25 2.57
N LEU A 229 -13.80 -18.26 3.23
CA LEU A 229 -14.54 -19.18 4.09
C LEU A 229 -15.24 -18.43 5.23
N GLU A 230 -14.57 -17.48 5.88
CA GLU A 230 -15.18 -16.66 6.94
C GLU A 230 -16.39 -15.85 6.43
N HIS A 231 -16.28 -15.21 5.26
CA HIS A 231 -17.39 -14.47 4.68
C HIS A 231 -18.59 -15.37 4.34
N GLU A 232 -18.32 -16.56 3.82
CA GLU A 232 -19.36 -17.53 3.52
C GLU A 232 -20.04 -18.09 4.78
N ILE A 233 -19.26 -18.36 5.83
CA ILE A 233 -19.76 -18.75 7.15
C ILE A 233 -20.71 -17.66 7.68
N LYS A 234 -20.25 -16.40 7.74
CA LYS A 234 -21.09 -15.26 8.18
C LYS A 234 -22.39 -15.14 7.38
N ARG A 235 -22.33 -15.32 6.06
CA ARG A 235 -23.52 -15.29 5.18
C ARG A 235 -24.50 -16.43 5.50
N LEU A 236 -23.98 -17.64 5.74
CA LEU A 236 -24.80 -18.80 6.09
C LEU A 236 -25.41 -18.67 7.49
N GLU A 237 -24.70 -18.06 8.45
CA GLU A 237 -25.22 -17.77 9.79
C GLU A 237 -26.42 -16.82 9.73
N ILE A 238 -26.33 -15.74 8.94
CA ILE A 238 -27.44 -14.82 8.69
C ILE A 238 -28.63 -15.57 8.08
N LYS A 239 -28.38 -16.43 7.09
CA LYS A 239 -29.42 -17.24 6.44
C LYS A 239 -30.08 -18.24 7.41
N ALA A 240 -29.29 -18.89 8.27
CA ALA A 240 -29.78 -19.81 9.29
C ALA A 240 -30.66 -19.07 10.32
N LYS A 241 -30.24 -17.88 10.75
CA LYS A 241 -30.99 -17.02 11.67
C LYS A 241 -32.32 -16.54 11.06
N LYS A 242 -32.32 -16.14 9.79
CA LYS A 242 -33.54 -15.76 9.08
C LYS A 242 -34.51 -16.94 8.94
N ALA A 243 -34.02 -18.11 8.50
CA ALA A 243 -34.85 -19.31 8.41
C ALA A 243 -35.43 -19.73 9.78
N GLU A 244 -34.69 -19.52 10.87
CA GLU A 244 -35.22 -19.71 12.22
C GLU A 244 -36.35 -18.74 12.56
N GLN A 245 -36.20 -17.46 12.23
CA GLN A 245 -37.24 -16.45 12.46
C GLN A 245 -38.50 -16.79 11.65
N ASP A 246 -38.36 -17.10 10.37
CA ASP A 246 -39.47 -17.46 9.48
C ASP A 246 -40.17 -18.73 9.98
N ALA A 247 -39.42 -19.76 10.38
CA ALA A 247 -40.00 -20.96 10.99
C ALA A 247 -40.85 -20.64 12.23
N ARG A 248 -40.36 -19.77 13.13
CA ARG A 248 -41.11 -19.35 14.32
C ARG A 248 -42.39 -18.60 13.96
N LEU A 249 -42.38 -17.78 12.90
CA LEU A 249 -43.58 -17.07 12.42
C LEU A 249 -44.65 -18.05 11.93
N TYR A 250 -44.27 -19.01 11.08
CA TYR A 250 -45.22 -20.00 10.55
C TYR A 250 -45.74 -20.97 11.63
N ILE A 251 -44.92 -21.30 12.64
CA ILE A 251 -45.38 -22.05 13.83
C ILE A 251 -46.49 -21.28 14.55
N ARG A 252 -46.33 -19.97 14.77
CA ARG A 252 -47.35 -19.13 15.41
C ARG A 252 -48.63 -19.03 14.59
N GLN A 253 -48.52 -19.09 13.27
CA GLN A 253 -49.66 -19.07 12.34
C GLN A 253 -50.33 -20.45 12.18
N GLY A 254 -49.79 -21.51 12.79
CA GLY A 254 -50.31 -22.88 12.68
C GLY A 254 -49.93 -23.62 11.40
N ASP A 255 -49.15 -23.00 10.49
CA ASP A 255 -48.70 -23.61 9.26
C ASP A 255 -47.42 -24.43 9.48
N LYS A 256 -47.63 -25.71 9.83
CA LYS A 256 -46.56 -26.65 10.14
C LYS A 256 -45.70 -27.02 8.91
N ASN A 257 -46.25 -26.92 7.69
CA ASN A 257 -45.55 -27.32 6.48
C ASN A 257 -44.47 -26.29 6.12
N HIS A 258 -44.83 -25.01 6.10
CA HIS A 258 -43.87 -23.93 5.87
C HIS A 258 -42.84 -23.84 7.00
N ALA A 259 -43.26 -24.01 8.26
CA ALA A 259 -42.33 -24.09 9.39
C ALA A 259 -41.29 -25.21 9.21
N ALA A 260 -41.72 -26.42 8.84
CA ALA A 260 -40.83 -27.55 8.60
C ALA A 260 -39.85 -27.29 7.43
N GLN A 261 -40.29 -26.61 6.37
CA GLN A 261 -39.43 -26.21 5.25
C GLN A 261 -38.30 -25.28 5.71
N TYR A 262 -38.62 -24.23 6.47
CA TYR A 262 -37.63 -23.29 7.00
C TYR A 262 -36.68 -23.95 8.01
N LEU A 263 -37.16 -24.87 8.85
CA LEU A 263 -36.29 -25.66 9.74
C LEU A 263 -35.32 -26.56 8.95
N ARG A 264 -35.75 -27.16 7.84
CA ARG A 264 -34.85 -27.91 6.93
C ARG A 264 -33.83 -27.00 6.25
N GLN A 265 -34.22 -25.77 5.90
CA GLN A 265 -33.29 -24.78 5.34
C GLN A 265 -32.23 -24.36 6.37
N LYS A 266 -32.64 -24.09 7.63
CA LYS A 266 -31.74 -23.84 8.75
C LYS A 266 -30.76 -24.99 8.95
N LYS A 267 -31.25 -26.22 9.02
CA LYS A 267 -30.41 -27.42 9.22
C LYS A 267 -29.37 -27.59 8.09
N ARG A 268 -29.76 -27.33 6.84
CA ARG A 268 -28.82 -27.35 5.70
C ARG A 268 -27.74 -26.28 5.82
N ALA A 269 -28.12 -25.04 6.17
CA ALA A 269 -27.17 -23.95 6.37
C ALA A 269 -26.18 -24.24 7.51
N LEU A 270 -26.64 -24.79 8.65
CA LEU A 270 -25.78 -25.16 9.77
C LEU A 270 -24.77 -26.27 9.39
N LYS A 271 -25.20 -27.29 8.63
CA LYS A 271 -24.30 -28.34 8.14
C LYS A 271 -23.24 -27.78 7.20
N GLU A 272 -23.61 -26.80 6.37
CA GLU A 272 -22.67 -26.15 5.45
C GLU A 272 -21.67 -25.26 6.21
N ILE A 273 -22.11 -24.56 7.26
CA ILE A 273 -21.22 -23.82 8.18
C ILE A 273 -20.19 -24.76 8.79
N GLU A 274 -20.62 -25.87 9.38
CA GLU A 274 -19.72 -26.87 9.99
C GLU A 274 -18.71 -27.40 8.96
N SER A 275 -19.14 -27.67 7.72
CA SER A 275 -18.23 -28.11 6.68
C SER A 275 -17.19 -27.04 6.28
N LYS A 276 -17.56 -25.77 6.27
CA LYS A 276 -16.66 -24.66 5.91
C LYS A 276 -15.72 -24.31 7.06
N ASP A 277 -16.20 -24.35 8.30
CA ASP A 277 -15.38 -24.17 9.50
C ASP A 277 -14.29 -25.25 9.59
N ASN A 278 -14.64 -26.51 9.32
CA ASN A 278 -13.66 -27.60 9.21
C ASN A 278 -12.60 -27.35 8.12
N GLN A 279 -12.95 -26.71 7.01
CA GLN A 279 -11.97 -26.33 5.97
C GLN A 279 -11.07 -25.20 6.45
N TYR A 280 -11.64 -24.22 7.15
CA TYR A 280 -10.90 -23.11 7.74
C TYR A 280 -9.86 -23.61 8.75
N GLN A 281 -10.27 -24.47 9.69
CA GLN A 281 -9.36 -25.04 10.69
C GLN A 281 -8.20 -25.82 10.06
N ARG A 282 -8.44 -26.57 8.98
CA ARG A 282 -7.35 -27.26 8.25
C ARG A 282 -6.35 -26.29 7.63
N LEU A 283 -6.82 -25.18 7.05
CA LEU A 283 -5.93 -24.16 6.49
C LEU A 283 -5.14 -23.44 7.59
N LEU A 284 -5.79 -23.16 8.72
CA LEU A 284 -5.15 -22.59 9.91
C LEU A 284 -4.03 -23.50 10.43
N GLU A 285 -4.30 -24.80 10.59
CA GLU A 285 -3.29 -25.80 10.99
C GLU A 285 -2.10 -25.84 10.01
N MET A 286 -2.36 -25.83 8.70
CA MET A 286 -1.30 -25.79 7.68
C MET A 286 -0.45 -24.52 7.80
N MET A 287 -1.07 -23.35 8.02
CA MET A 287 -0.35 -22.09 8.22
C MET A 287 0.52 -22.10 9.49
N GLN A 288 -0.01 -22.61 10.61
CA GLN A 288 0.74 -22.74 11.86
C GLN A 288 1.94 -23.69 11.71
N GLN A 289 1.76 -24.81 10.99
CA GLN A 289 2.87 -25.71 10.67
C GLN A 289 3.94 -25.00 9.85
N LEU A 290 3.56 -24.19 8.85
CA LEU A 290 4.52 -23.41 8.07
C LEU A 290 5.27 -22.37 8.91
N GLY A 291 4.58 -21.65 9.81
CA GLY A 291 5.19 -20.71 10.75
C GLY A 291 6.25 -21.36 11.65
N ARG A 292 5.92 -22.50 12.26
CA ARG A 292 6.87 -23.28 13.10
C ARG A 292 8.04 -23.85 12.30
N THR A 293 7.83 -24.21 11.03
CA THR A 293 8.88 -24.75 10.17
C THR A 293 9.89 -23.67 9.77
N LYS A 294 9.52 -22.38 9.70
CA LYS A 294 10.47 -21.28 9.48
C LYS A 294 11.49 -21.17 10.62
N GLN A 295 11.08 -21.47 11.86
CA GLN A 295 11.97 -21.45 13.04
C GLN A 295 12.92 -22.66 13.09
N ASN A 296 12.53 -23.79 12.49
CA ASN A 296 13.35 -25.01 12.43
C ASN A 296 14.08 -25.10 11.08
N LYS A 297 15.43 -25.11 11.07
CA LYS A 297 16.31 -25.08 9.87
C LYS A 297 16.06 -26.11 8.74
N GLN A 298 15.02 -26.95 8.79
CA GLN A 298 14.58 -27.86 7.72
C GLN A 298 13.53 -27.19 6.81
N ILE A 299 13.99 -26.23 6.00
CA ILE A 299 13.14 -25.17 5.44
C ILE A 299 12.40 -25.52 4.13
N LEU A 300 12.84 -26.50 3.34
CA LEU A 300 12.35 -26.66 1.95
C LEU A 300 11.38 -27.82 1.71
N ASP A 301 11.60 -28.98 2.31
CA ASP A 301 10.83 -30.19 1.96
C ASP A 301 9.45 -30.22 2.63
N VAL A 302 9.37 -29.80 3.89
CA VAL A 302 8.09 -29.66 4.62
C VAL A 302 7.25 -28.54 4.01
N TYR A 303 7.89 -27.47 3.55
CA TYR A 303 7.21 -26.36 2.90
C TYR A 303 6.58 -26.79 1.57
N LYS A 304 7.32 -27.53 0.74
CA LYS A 304 6.78 -28.13 -0.49
C LYS A 304 5.64 -29.09 -0.19
N ALA A 305 5.74 -29.89 0.88
CA ALA A 305 4.68 -30.81 1.29
C ALA A 305 3.39 -30.06 1.67
N GLY A 306 3.48 -28.98 2.47
CA GLY A 306 2.34 -28.14 2.85
C GLY A 306 1.69 -27.45 1.66
N ALA A 307 2.48 -26.82 0.78
CA ALA A 307 1.98 -26.19 -0.44
C ALA A 307 1.31 -27.21 -1.39
N ASN A 308 1.86 -28.41 -1.51
CA ASN A 308 1.27 -29.48 -2.32
C ASN A 308 -0.01 -30.05 -1.69
N ALA A 309 -0.07 -30.19 -0.36
CA ALA A 309 -1.27 -30.60 0.35
C ALA A 309 -2.41 -29.57 0.17
N PHE A 310 -2.10 -28.29 0.23
CA PHE A 310 -3.05 -27.22 -0.08
C PHE A 310 -3.55 -27.30 -1.53
N LYS A 311 -2.66 -27.44 -2.52
CA LYS A 311 -3.04 -27.63 -3.93
C LYS A 311 -3.98 -28.83 -4.12
N ALA A 312 -3.67 -29.95 -3.47
CA ALA A 312 -4.51 -31.15 -3.53
C ALA A 312 -5.89 -30.95 -2.87
N THR A 313 -5.98 -30.09 -1.85
CA THR A 313 -7.25 -29.74 -1.21
C THR A 313 -8.10 -28.85 -2.10
N LEU A 314 -7.49 -27.91 -2.81
CA LEU A 314 -8.14 -27.05 -3.81
C LEU A 314 -8.67 -27.82 -5.02
N GLN A 315 -7.95 -28.85 -5.47
CA GLN A 315 -8.35 -29.69 -6.61
C GLN A 315 -9.46 -30.71 -6.28
N ARG A 316 -9.78 -30.90 -5.00
CA ARG A 316 -10.85 -31.81 -4.54
C ARG A 316 -12.19 -31.08 -4.33
N GLN A 317 -12.24 -29.78 -4.57
CA GLN A 317 -13.47 -28.99 -4.69
C GLN A 317 -13.96 -28.99 -6.13
#